data_AF-A0AA37TK48-F1
#
_entry.id   AF-A0AA37TK48-F1
#
_cell.length_a   1.000
_cell.length_b   1.000
_cell.length_c   1.000
_cell.angle_alpha   90.00
_cell.angle_beta   90.00
_cell.angle_gamma   90.00
#
_symmetry.space_group_name_H-M   'P 1'
#
loop_
_entity.id
_entity.type
_entity.pdbx_description
1 polymer ?
#
loop_
_entity_poly.entity_id
_entity_poly.type
_entity_poly.pdbx_seq_one_letter_code
_entity_poly.pdbx_strand_id
1 'polypeptide(L)'
;MAVEPLHLTVSARYRLKLLSRGPRQYGLEDYQCKALSRRGLIAPLPDQSADGTRRWAITEDGLTVLQSYIQPIRKAARQPERSAMIPQEPRSIDDSAG
;
A
#
# COMPACT_ATOMS: atom_id res chain seq x y z
N MET A 1 10.76 -10.24 -8.88
CA MET A 1 10.02 -11.13 -7.96
C MET A 1 8.72 -10.44 -7.61
N ALA A 2 7.57 -11.05 -7.89
CA ALA A 2 6.29 -10.48 -7.49
C ALA A 2 6.19 -10.53 -5.96
N VAL A 3 6.03 -9.38 -5.32
CA VAL A 3 5.79 -9.31 -3.88
C VAL A 3 4.36 -9.80 -3.66
N GLU A 4 4.20 -11.06 -3.26
CA GLU A 4 2.92 -11.61 -2.81
C GLU A 4 2.29 -10.63 -1.80
N PRO A 5 0.99 -10.29 -1.92
CA PRO A 5 0.34 -9.33 -1.04
C PRO A 5 0.36 -9.85 0.39
N LEU A 6 1.27 -9.29 1.19
CA LEU A 6 1.48 -9.73 2.56
C LEU A 6 0.32 -9.21 3.41
N HIS A 7 -0.70 -10.05 3.63
CA HIS A 7 -1.90 -9.68 4.40
C HIS A 7 -1.53 -9.33 5.85
N LEU A 8 -1.79 -8.08 6.22
CA LEU A 8 -1.60 -7.54 7.57
C LEU A 8 -2.94 -7.18 8.22
N THR A 9 -3.10 -7.56 9.49
CA THR A 9 -4.24 -7.12 10.29
C THR A 9 -4.25 -5.60 10.44
N VAL A 10 -5.41 -5.01 10.77
CA VAL A 10 -5.53 -3.56 11.01
C VAL A 10 -4.53 -3.09 12.07
N SER A 11 -4.40 -3.84 13.16
CA SER A 11 -3.47 -3.50 14.25
C SER A 11 -2.00 -3.57 13.81
N ALA A 12 -1.64 -4.53 12.96
CA ALA A 12 -0.28 -4.65 12.42
C ALA A 12 0.06 -3.46 11.50
N ARG A 13 -0.89 -3.07 10.63
CA ARG A 13 -0.76 -1.88 9.77
C ARG A 13 -0.63 -0.60 10.61
N TYR A 14 -1.44 -0.47 11.64
CA TYR A 14 -1.37 0.66 12.57
C TYR A 14 -0.01 0.73 13.28
N ARG A 15 0.54 -0.41 13.71
CA ARG A 15 1.87 -0.48 14.32
C ARG A 15 2.97 -0.03 13.35
N LEU A 16 2.95 -0.48 12.09
CA LEU A 16 3.88 -0.01 11.07
C LEU A 16 3.76 1.50 10.85
N LYS A 17 2.54 2.04 10.80
CA LYS A 17 2.30 3.50 10.71
C LYS A 17 2.87 4.28 11.89
N LEU A 18 2.88 3.70 13.10
CA LEU A 18 3.49 4.34 14.26
C LEU A 18 5.02 4.33 14.20
N LEU A 19 5.60 3.24 13.69
CA LEU A 19 7.06 3.05 13.56
C LEU A 19 7.66 3.78 12.36
N SER A 20 6.85 4.07 11.32
CA SER A 20 7.28 4.93 10.21
C SER A 20 7.54 6.38 10.62
N ARG A 21 7.05 6.79 11.80
CA ARG A 21 7.31 8.11 12.40
C ARG A 21 8.56 8.14 13.29
N GLY A 22 9.18 6.98 13.51
CA GLY A 22 10.38 6.84 14.32
C GLY A 22 10.34 5.63 15.27
N PRO A 23 11.50 5.26 15.85
CA PRO A 23 11.60 4.07 16.69
C PRO A 23 10.79 4.17 17.97
N ARG A 24 10.15 3.07 18.38
CA ARG A 24 9.29 3.02 19.58
C ARG A 24 9.61 1.82 20.46
N GLN A 25 9.34 1.98 21.75
CA GLN A 25 9.61 1.00 22.78
C GLN A 25 8.38 0.12 23.01
N TYR A 26 8.59 -1.20 23.03
CA TYR A 26 7.56 -2.20 23.28
C TYR A 26 8.10 -3.30 24.21
N GLY A 27 7.19 -4.02 24.86
CA GLY A 27 7.55 -5.17 25.69
C GLY A 27 8.23 -6.26 24.87
N LEU A 28 9.17 -6.99 25.48
CA LEU A 28 9.85 -8.11 24.83
C LEU A 28 8.88 -9.21 24.39
N GLU A 29 7.77 -9.37 25.11
CA GLU A 29 6.72 -10.37 24.85
C GLU A 29 5.61 -9.87 23.93
N ASP A 30 5.73 -8.68 23.33
CA ASP A 30 4.74 -8.17 22.39
C ASP A 30 4.67 -9.08 21.14
N TYR A 31 3.62 -9.90 21.08
CA TYR A 31 3.39 -10.87 20.02
C TYR A 31 3.36 -10.23 18.62
N GLN A 32 2.83 -9.00 18.51
CA GLN A 32 2.75 -8.32 17.23
C GLN A 32 4.13 -7.83 16.78
N CYS A 33 4.96 -7.32 17.68
CA CYS A 33 6.36 -6.98 17.36
C CYS A 33 7.14 -8.22 16.93
N LYS A 34 7.00 -9.35 17.65
CA LYS A 34 7.62 -10.63 17.25
C LYS A 34 7.16 -11.07 15.85
N ALA A 35 5.86 -11.00 15.56
CA ALA A 35 5.31 -11.40 14.27
C ALA A 35 5.79 -10.50 13.11
N LEU A 36 5.83 -9.18 13.31
CA LEU A 36 6.33 -8.23 12.30
C LEU A 36 7.84 -8.40 12.08
N SER A 37 8.60 -8.65 13.14
CA SER A 37 10.05 -8.86 13.05
C SER A 37 10.43 -10.15 12.34
N ARG A 38 9.72 -11.25 12.60
CA ARG A 38 9.90 -12.52 11.84
C ARG A 38 9.67 -12.36 10.34
N ARG A 39 8.87 -11.38 9.95
CA ARG A 39 8.59 -11.03 8.54
C ARG A 39 9.56 -9.98 7.98
N GLY A 40 10.57 -9.57 8.75
CA GLY A 40 11.55 -8.56 8.34
C GLY A 40 11.00 -7.13 8.25
N LEU A 41 9.77 -6.86 8.72
CA LEU A 41 9.12 -5.55 8.56
C LEU A 41 9.54 -4.53 9.62
N ILE A 42 10.06 -5.02 10.75
CA ILE A 42 10.62 -4.20 11.83
C ILE A 42 11.86 -4.88 12.37
N ALA A 43 12.80 -4.09 12.90
CA ALA A 43 14.03 -4.57 13.49
C ALA A 43 14.20 -4.03 14.92
N PRO A 44 14.75 -4.84 15.84
CA PRO A 44 15.14 -4.34 17.15
C PRO A 44 16.34 -3.41 17.02
N LEU A 45 16.35 -2.32 17.79
CA LEU A 45 17.54 -1.49 17.99
C LEU A 45 18.40 -2.06 19.12
N PRO A 46 19.72 -1.77 19.14
CA PRO A 46 20.65 -2.28 20.16
C PRO A 46 20.32 -1.78 21.57
N ASP A 47 19.58 -0.68 21.69
CA ASP A 47 19.10 -0.13 22.97
C ASP A 47 18.02 -1.04 23.58
N GLN A 48 18.45 -2.05 24.33
CA GLN A 48 17.58 -2.77 25.25
C GLN A 48 17.50 -1.98 26.57
N SER A 49 16.29 -1.60 26.96
CA SER A 49 16.08 -0.96 28.27
C SER A 49 16.08 -2.03 29.36
N ALA A 50 16.60 -1.69 30.54
CA ALA A 50 16.60 -2.55 31.71
C ALA A 50 15.18 -2.98 32.14
N ASP A 51 14.16 -2.21 31.74
CA ASP A 51 12.76 -2.38 32.12
C ASP A 51 12.00 -3.49 31.34
N GLY A 52 12.71 -4.47 30.77
CA GLY A 52 12.07 -5.56 30.01
C GLY A 52 11.40 -5.12 28.71
N THR A 53 11.86 -4.01 28.14
CA THR A 53 11.34 -3.42 26.91
C THR A 53 12.47 -3.21 25.90
N ARG A 54 12.10 -3.17 24.62
CA ARG A 54 13.04 -3.04 23.51
C ARG A 54 12.54 -2.00 22.52
N ARG A 55 13.45 -1.18 22.00
CA ARG A 55 13.15 -0.26 20.91
C ARG A 55 13.13 -1.00 19.59
N TRP A 56 12.14 -0.69 18.77
CA TRP A 56 11.94 -1.24 17.44
C TRP A 56 11.90 -0.12 16.42
N ALA A 57 12.47 -0.36 15.24
CA ALA A 57 12.41 0.54 14.09
C ALA A 57 11.75 -0.18 12.91
N ILE A 58 11.10 0.58 12.03
CA ILE A 58 10.61 0.04 10.76
C ILE A 58 11.81 -0.24 9.83
N THR A 59 11.74 -1.31 9.06
CA THR A 59 12.74 -1.60 8.01
C THR A 59 12.30 -0.98 6.67
N GLU A 60 13.17 -1.01 5.66
CA GLU A 60 12.83 -0.61 4.29
C GLU A 60 11.69 -1.48 3.71
N ASP A 61 11.71 -2.78 3.97
CA ASP A 61 10.62 -3.70 3.60
C ASP A 61 9.32 -3.34 4.31
N GLY A 62 9.39 -3.03 5.61
CA GLY A 62 8.25 -2.56 6.38
C GLY A 62 7.62 -1.28 5.83
N LEU A 63 8.47 -0.33 5.41
CA LEU A 63 8.04 0.91 4.75
C LEU A 63 7.38 0.63 3.41
N THR A 64 7.98 -0.23 2.59
CA THR A 64 7.45 -0.62 1.27
C THR A 64 6.09 -1.28 1.40
N VAL A 65 5.94 -2.22 2.33
CA VAL A 65 4.66 -2.86 2.64
C VAL A 65 3.66 -1.85 3.18
N LEU A 66 4.04 -0.93 4.06
CA LEU A 66 3.13 0.10 4.55
C LEU A 66 2.62 1.00 3.41
N GLN A 67 3.48 1.35 2.46
CA GLN A 67 3.13 2.18 1.31
C GLN A 67 2.16 1.49 0.34
N SER A 68 2.27 0.17 0.15
CA SER A 68 1.34 -0.57 -0.73
C SER A 68 -0.11 -0.54 -0.23
N TYR A 69 -0.32 -0.32 1.08
CA TYR A 69 -1.64 -0.12 1.68
C TYR A 69 -2.15 1.33 1.60
N ILE A 70 -1.26 2.30 1.39
CA ILE A 70 -1.60 3.74 1.37
C ILE A 70 -1.80 4.23 -0.07
N GLN A 71 -1.06 3.68 -1.03
CA GLN A 71 -1.28 4.02 -2.43
C GLN A 71 -2.64 3.45 -2.86
N PRO A 72 -3.60 4.30 -3.28
CA PRO A 72 -4.68 3.78 -4.11
C PRO A 72 -3.98 3.17 -5.32
N ILE A 73 -4.33 1.93 -5.66
CA ILE A 73 -3.95 1.26 -6.91
C ILE A 73 -4.04 2.34 -8.00
N ARG A 74 -2.90 2.87 -8.45
CA ARG A 74 -2.91 3.80 -9.58
C ARG A 74 -3.50 2.96 -10.70
N LYS A 75 -4.70 3.37 -11.11
CA LYS A 75 -5.56 2.76 -12.12
C LYS A 75 -4.74 1.90 -13.07
N ALA A 76 -5.18 0.67 -13.30
CA ALA A 76 -4.94 0.01 -14.57
C ALA A 76 -5.49 0.94 -15.68
N ALA A 77 -4.63 1.85 -16.14
CA ALA A 77 -4.91 2.77 -17.21
C ALA A 77 -4.45 2.10 -18.50
N ARG A 78 -5.44 1.57 -19.24
CA ARG A 78 -5.60 1.58 -20.70
C ARG A 78 -6.27 0.28 -21.17
N GLN A 79 -7.60 0.31 -21.29
CA GLN A 79 -8.17 -0.24 -22.52
C GLN A 79 -7.82 0.78 -23.62
N PRO A 80 -6.97 0.45 -24.60
CA PRO A 80 -6.82 1.30 -25.77
C PRO A 80 -8.17 1.34 -26.49
N GLU A 81 -8.59 2.56 -26.71
CA GLU A 81 -9.76 2.99 -27.46
C GLU A 81 -9.64 2.38 -28.86
N ARG A 82 -10.33 1.25 -29.07
CA ARG A 82 -10.40 0.65 -30.40
C ARG A 82 -11.28 1.55 -31.24
N SER A 83 -10.60 2.42 -31.98
CA SER A 83 -11.10 3.09 -33.17
C SER A 83 -11.99 2.15 -34.00
N ALA A 84 -13.23 2.56 -34.19
CA ALA A 84 -14.06 2.28 -35.35
C ALA A 84 -15.13 3.39 -35.35
N MET A 85 -14.82 4.59 -35.84
CA MET A 85 -14.97 4.95 -37.26
C MET A 85 -16.36 4.58 -37.78
N ILE A 86 -17.35 5.46 -37.58
CA ILE A 86 -18.48 5.58 -38.50
C ILE A 86 -18.74 7.09 -38.75
N PRO A 87 -18.86 7.55 -40.01
CA PRO A 87 -18.79 8.96 -40.37
C PRO A 87 -20.10 9.73 -40.13
N GLN A 88 -19.89 11.00 -39.81
CA GLN A 88 -20.72 12.21 -39.94
C GLN A 88 -22.09 12.07 -40.63
N GLU A 89 -23.11 12.58 -39.95
CA GLU A 89 -24.44 12.89 -40.48
C GLU A 89 -24.39 13.79 -41.73
N PRO A 90 -25.21 13.55 -42.77
CA PRO A 90 -25.51 14.58 -43.74
C PRO A 90 -26.68 15.46 -43.26
N ARG A 91 -26.41 16.77 -43.34
CA ARG A 91 -27.32 17.91 -43.18
C ARG A 91 -28.63 17.78 -43.96
N SER A 92 -29.64 18.46 -43.42
CA SER A 92 -30.93 18.84 -44.03
C SER A 92 -30.89 19.10 -45.54
N ILE A 93 -31.91 18.59 -46.24
CA ILE A 93 -32.45 19.20 -47.45
C ILE A 93 -33.94 19.38 -47.22
N ASP A 94 -34.36 20.63 -47.37
CA ASP A 94 -35.72 21.15 -47.32
C ASP A 94 -36.44 20.90 -48.66
N ASP A 95 -37.76 20.80 -48.58
CA ASP A 95 -38.76 21.13 -49.61
C ASP A 95 -39.09 20.18 -50.80
N SER A 96 -40.42 20.12 -51.04
CA SER A 96 -41.15 19.88 -52.29
C SER A 96 -41.27 18.46 -52.90
N ALA A 97 -42.42 17.83 -52.64
CA ALA A 97 -43.21 17.03 -53.60
C ALA A 97 -44.61 16.82 -52.99
N GLY A 98 -45.76 17.00 -53.64
CA GLY A 98 -46.20 17.38 -54.98
C GLY A 98 -47.73 17.33 -54.95
#